data_AF-A0A9X9G4G4-F1
#
_entry.id   AF-A0A9X9G4G4-F1
#
_cell.length_a   1.000
_cell.length_b   1.000
_cell.length_c   1.000
_cell.angle_alpha   90.00
_cell.angle_beta   90.00
_cell.angle_gamma   90.00
#
_symmetry.space_group_name_H-M   'P 1'
#
loop_
_entity.id
_entity.type
_entity.pdbx_description
1 polymer ?
#
loop_
_entity_poly.entity_id
_entity_poly.type
_entity_poly.pdbx_seq_one_letter_code
_entity_poly.pdbx_strand_id
1 'polypeptide(L)'
;MLDKKAQDNAVRFENSNNGFSVIGKGRLYFHSAPDLRCKESKVFIIPNDKVNAYLDYHGYYYVMYFNSKGEQAEGWVDSNRLKENNTGIGPIEK
;
A
#
# COMPACT_ATOMS: atom_id res chain seq x y z
N MET A 1 12.54 -2.60 -15.92
CA MET A 1 11.57 -1.56 -15.50
C MET A 1 11.64 -1.44 -13.98
N LEU A 2 11.52 -0.22 -13.43
CA LEU A 2 11.65 0.04 -11.99
C LEU A 2 10.70 -0.81 -11.14
N ASP A 3 9.43 -0.87 -11.54
CA ASP A 3 8.40 -1.67 -10.86
C ASP A 3 8.76 -3.16 -10.78
N LYS A 4 9.01 -3.81 -11.93
CA LYS A 4 9.38 -5.24 -11.95
C LYS A 4 10.55 -5.55 -11.01
N LYS A 5 11.60 -4.72 -11.04
CA LYS A 5 12.75 -4.90 -10.15
C LYS A 5 12.34 -4.79 -8.68
N ALA A 6 11.50 -3.82 -8.33
CA ALA A 6 10.99 -3.69 -6.98
C ALA A 6 10.19 -4.93 -6.56
N GLN A 7 9.24 -5.39 -7.38
CA GLN A 7 8.43 -6.57 -7.08
C GLN A 7 9.27 -7.85 -6.91
N ASP A 8 10.31 -8.03 -7.72
CA ASP A 8 11.20 -9.19 -7.64
C ASP A 8 12.06 -9.18 -6.35
N ASN A 9 12.33 -8.01 -5.75
CA ASN A 9 13.29 -7.83 -4.65
C ASN A 9 12.64 -7.35 -3.33
N ALA A 10 11.32 -7.17 -3.31
CA ALA A 10 10.60 -6.69 -2.14
C ALA A 10 10.39 -7.79 -1.09
N VAL A 11 10.27 -7.37 0.17
CA VAL A 11 9.86 -8.24 1.27
C VAL A 11 8.34 -8.37 1.23
N ARG A 12 7.81 -9.59 1.39
CA ARG A 12 6.37 -9.83 1.43
C ARG A 12 5.80 -9.65 2.83
N PHE A 13 4.65 -9.02 2.94
CA PHE A 13 3.88 -8.98 4.20
C PHE A 13 3.15 -10.31 4.42
N GLU A 14 3.06 -10.73 5.69
CA GLU A 14 2.25 -11.87 6.09
C GLU A 14 0.76 -11.54 5.99
N ASN A 15 -0.02 -12.41 5.35
CA ASN A 15 -1.45 -12.15 5.10
C ASN A 15 -2.28 -12.02 6.40
N SER A 16 -1.79 -12.53 7.52
CA SER A 16 -2.44 -12.47 8.84
C SER A 16 -2.36 -11.08 9.48
N ASN A 17 -1.40 -10.24 9.09
CA ASN A 17 -1.21 -8.89 9.60
C ASN A 17 -0.69 -7.92 8.52
N ASN A 18 -1.41 -7.85 7.40
CA ASN A 18 -1.06 -6.95 6.30
C ASN A 18 -1.99 -5.75 6.16
N GLY A 19 -2.83 -5.49 7.15
CA GLY A 19 -3.76 -4.37 7.18
C GLY A 19 -3.12 -3.10 7.75
N PHE A 20 -3.29 -2.00 7.01
CA PHE A 20 -2.80 -0.68 7.39
C PHE A 20 -3.90 0.37 7.27
N SER A 21 -3.78 1.43 8.07
CA SER A 21 -4.59 2.63 7.98
C SER A 21 -3.73 3.80 7.53
N VAL A 22 -4.26 4.63 6.62
CA VAL A 22 -3.58 5.85 6.17
C VAL A 22 -3.58 6.89 7.30
N ILE A 23 -2.42 7.48 7.57
CA ILE A 23 -2.20 8.51 8.59
C ILE A 23 -1.70 9.83 8.00
N GLY A 24 -1.55 10.84 8.85
CA GLY A 24 -1.08 12.17 8.47
C GLY A 24 -2.18 13.05 7.90
N LYS A 25 -1.84 13.92 6.95
CA LYS A 25 -2.76 14.90 6.35
C LYS A 25 -2.69 14.89 4.83
N GLY A 26 -3.79 15.26 4.19
CA GLY A 26 -3.87 15.35 2.73
C GLY A 26 -3.80 13.99 2.02
N ARG A 27 -3.78 14.05 0.69
CA ARG A 27 -3.82 12.88 -0.20
C ARG A 27 -2.51 12.10 -0.15
N LEU A 28 -2.61 10.77 -0.05
CA LEU A 28 -1.53 9.83 -0.31
C LEU A 28 -1.74 9.29 -1.73
N TYR A 29 -0.84 9.64 -2.64
CA TYR A 29 -0.95 9.24 -4.04
C TYR A 29 -0.29 7.89 -4.27
N PHE A 30 -0.84 7.16 -5.23
CA PHE A 30 -0.23 5.94 -5.74
C PHE A 30 0.90 6.28 -6.71
N HIS A 31 1.84 5.35 -6.83
CA HIS A 31 2.95 5.40 -7.77
C HIS A 31 3.02 4.09 -8.55
N SER A 32 3.32 4.19 -9.84
CA SER A 32 3.48 3.01 -10.71
C SER A 32 4.76 2.22 -10.44
N ALA A 33 5.70 2.80 -9.69
CA ALA A 33 6.92 2.19 -9.16
C ALA A 33 7.34 2.94 -7.87
N PRO A 34 8.20 2.39 -7.00
CA PRO A 34 8.55 3.00 -5.72
C PRO A 34 9.57 4.15 -5.89
N ASP A 35 9.15 5.20 -6.60
CA ASP A 35 9.94 6.39 -6.92
C ASP A 35 9.01 7.61 -7.04
N LEU A 36 9.45 8.76 -6.53
CA LEU A 36 8.67 10.00 -6.55
C LEU A 36 8.27 10.46 -7.97
N ARG A 37 9.08 10.13 -8.99
CA ARG A 37 8.82 10.47 -10.40
C ARG A 37 7.70 9.62 -11.01
N CYS A 38 7.37 8.48 -10.39
CA CYS A 38 6.36 7.55 -10.86
C CYS A 38 4.96 7.83 -10.26
N LYS A 39 4.74 9.03 -9.72
CA LYS A 39 3.48 9.44 -9.10
C LYS A 39 2.30 9.43 -10.08
N GLU A 40 1.20 8.80 -9.68
CA GLU A 40 -0.07 8.83 -10.39
C GLU A 40 -0.97 9.94 -9.83
N SER A 41 -1.03 11.07 -10.54
CA SER A 41 -1.71 12.28 -10.06
C SER A 41 -3.23 12.14 -9.82
N LYS A 42 -3.87 11.09 -10.34
CA LYS A 42 -5.31 10.88 -10.28
C LYS A 42 -5.74 9.81 -9.27
N VAL A 43 -4.82 8.97 -8.81
CA VAL A 43 -5.13 7.83 -7.93
C VAL A 43 -4.56 8.12 -6.55
N PHE A 44 -5.43 8.25 -5.55
CA PHE A 44 -5.04 8.57 -4.19
C PHE A 44 -6.02 8.01 -3.16
N ILE A 45 -5.51 7.85 -1.96
CA ILE A 45 -6.26 7.56 -0.73
C ILE A 45 -6.04 8.69 0.29
N ILE A 46 -6.89 8.74 1.31
CA ILE A 46 -6.91 9.80 2.32
C ILE A 46 -6.79 9.23 3.74
N PRO A 47 -6.47 10.05 4.75
CA PRO A 47 -6.37 9.58 6.12
C PRO A 47 -7.62 8.82 6.58
N ASN A 48 -7.40 7.73 7.33
CA ASN A 48 -8.38 6.73 7.77
C ASN A 48 -8.86 5.73 6.71
N ASP A 49 -8.46 5.86 5.44
CA ASP A 49 -8.62 4.75 4.49
C ASP A 49 -7.82 3.53 4.97
N LYS A 50 -8.40 2.35 4.76
CA LYS A 50 -7.78 1.07 5.09
C LYS A 50 -7.29 0.39 3.82
N VAL A 51 -6.07 -0.12 3.87
CA VAL A 51 -5.43 -0.81 2.76
C VAL A 51 -4.81 -2.12 3.23
N ASN A 52 -4.60 -3.03 2.29
CA ASN A 52 -3.80 -4.23 2.51
C ASN A 52 -2.46 -4.06 1.80
N ALA A 53 -1.36 -4.18 2.53
CA ALA A 53 -0.03 -4.15 1.96
C ALA A 53 0.41 -5.55 1.54
N TYR A 54 1.21 -5.65 0.47
CA TYR A 54 1.72 -6.92 -0.03
C TYR A 54 3.24 -6.95 -0.07
N LEU A 55 3.85 -5.84 -0.41
CA LEU A 55 5.29 -5.72 -0.60
C LEU A 55 5.82 -4.50 0.15
N ASP A 56 6.98 -4.65 0.79
CA ASP A 56 7.81 -3.58 1.33
C ASP A 56 9.09 -3.46 0.51
N TYR A 57 9.33 -2.26 -0.03
CA TYR A 57 10.53 -1.95 -0.79
C TYR A 57 10.95 -0.49 -0.64
N HIS A 58 12.12 -0.26 -0.04
CA HIS A 58 12.79 1.05 0.02
C HIS A 58 11.89 2.22 0.45
N GLY A 59 11.08 2.03 1.50
CA GLY A 59 10.20 3.08 2.03
C GLY A 59 8.88 3.24 1.29
N TYR A 60 8.55 2.31 0.39
CA TYR A 60 7.25 2.22 -0.25
C TYR A 60 6.62 0.87 0.02
N TYR A 61 5.31 0.88 0.25
CA TYR A 61 4.52 -0.35 0.29
C TYR A 61 3.69 -0.48 -0.99
N TYR A 62 3.67 -1.66 -1.58
CA TYR A 62 2.69 -2.00 -2.62
C TYR A 62 1.39 -2.40 -1.93
N VAL A 63 0.33 -1.65 -2.16
CA VAL A 63 -0.95 -1.82 -1.46
C VAL A 63 -2.09 -2.04 -2.43
N MET A 64 -3.14 -2.70 -1.93
CA MET A 64 -4.46 -2.73 -2.56
C MET A 64 -5.46 -1.99 -1.68
N TYR A 65 -6.32 -1.23 -2.32
CA TYR A 65 -7.40 -0.46 -1.73
C TYR A 65 -8.70 -0.77 -2.44
N PHE A 66 -9.79 -0.85 -1.67
CA PHE A 66 -11.16 -0.84 -2.20
C PHE A 66 -11.90 0.37 -1.66
N ASN A 67 -12.55 1.11 -2.54
CA ASN A 67 -13.45 2.16 -2.11
C ASN A 67 -14.83 1.61 -1.69
N SER A 68 -15.70 2.49 -1.19
CA SER A 68 -17.06 2.10 -0.75
C SER A 68 -17.97 1.54 -1.85
N LYS A 69 -17.59 1.71 -3.12
CA LYS A 69 -18.30 1.13 -4.28
C LYS A 69 -17.72 -0.22 -4.71
N GLY A 70 -16.67 -0.70 -4.05
CA GLY A 70 -15.96 -1.93 -4.40
C GLY A 70 -14.99 -1.76 -5.56
N GLU A 71 -14.68 -0.53 -6.00
CA GLU A 71 -13.66 -0.29 -7.02
C GLU A 71 -12.27 -0.46 -6.41
N GLN A 72 -11.40 -1.20 -7.11
CA GLN A 72 -10.05 -1.51 -6.68
C GLN A 72 -9.04 -0.48 -7.21
N ALA A 73 -8.07 -0.13 -6.38
CA ALA A 73 -6.83 0.50 -6.79
C ALA A 73 -5.64 -0.26 -6.18
N GLU A 74 -4.54 -0.36 -6.93
CA GLU A 74 -3.30 -0.98 -6.49
C GLU A 74 -2.09 -0.17 -6.93
N GLY A 75 -0.98 -0.28 -6.19
CA GLY A 75 0.27 0.39 -6.52
C GLY A 75 1.11 0.74 -5.30
N TRP A 76 2.22 1.43 -5.54
CA TRP A 76 3.18 1.81 -4.52
C TRP A 76 2.76 3.10 -3.80
N VAL A 77 2.85 3.14 -2.48
CA VAL A 77 2.60 4.34 -1.66
C VAL A 77 3.72 4.52 -0.62
N ASP A 78 3.97 5.76 -0.20
CA ASP A 78 4.94 6.08 0.86
C ASP A 78 4.55 5.38 2.17
N SER A 79 5.42 4.51 2.68
CA SER A 79 5.14 3.70 3.86
C SER A 79 5.05 4.53 5.14
N ASN A 80 5.67 5.71 5.21
CA ASN A 80 5.57 6.61 6.37
C ASN A 80 4.16 7.17 6.55
N ARG A 81 3.28 7.01 5.55
CA ARG A 81 1.89 7.43 5.58
C ARG A 81 0.94 6.30 5.98
N LEU A 82 1.48 5.14 6.39
CA LEU A 82 0.72 3.96 6.80
C LEU A 82 1.04 3.57 8.24
N LYS A 83 0.01 3.13 8.96
CA LYS A 83 0.14 2.56 10.31
C LYS A 83 -0.58 1.23 10.38
N GLU A 84 0.09 0.19 10.89
CA GLU A 84 -0.52 -1.12 11.12
C GLU A 84 -1.79 -0.99 11.95
N ASN A 85 -2.82 -1.74 11.58
CA ASN A 85 -4.10 -1.73 12.27
C ASN A 85 -4.48 -3.11 12.85
N ASN A 86 -3.53 -4.05 12.89
CA ASN A 86 -3.70 -5.42 13.41
C ASN A 86 -4.83 -6.19 12.70
N THR A 87 -5.04 -5.91 11.41
CA THR A 87 -5.94 -6.67 10.56
C THR A 87 -5.14 -7.40 9.48
N GLY A 88 -5.70 -8.46 8.95
CA GLY A 88 -5.15 -9.20 7.82
C GLY A 88 -6.27 -9.82 7.01
N ILE A 89 -6.01 -10.06 5.74
CA ILE A 89 -6.93 -10.77 4.85
C ILE A 89 -6.85 -12.29 5.02
N GLY A 90 -5.76 -12.79 5.59
CA GLY A 90 -5.53 -14.19 5.89
C GLY A 90 -5.90 -14.54 7.34
N PRO A 91 -6.11 -15.83 7.63
CA PRO A 91 -6.29 -16.29 9.00
C PRO A 91 -5.04 -16.00 9.84
N ILE A 92 -5.24 -15.73 11.13
CA ILE A 92 -4.15 -15.67 12.10
C ILE A 92 -3.73 -17.12 12.38
N GLU A 93 -2.57 -17.52 11.89
CA GLU A 93 -1.97 -18.80 12.28
C GLU A 93 -1.67 -18.76 13.79
N LYS A 94 -2.18 -19.75 14.54
CA LYS A 94 -2.02 -19.89 15.99
C LYS A 94 -0.82 -20.77 16.33
#